data_AF-A0A1G1P0Z5-F1
#
_entry.id   AF-A0A1G1P0Z5-F1
#
_cell.length_a   1.000
_cell.length_b   1.000
_cell.length_c   1.000
_cell.angle_alpha   90.00
_cell.angle_beta   90.00
_cell.angle_gamma   90.00
#
_symmetry.space_group_name_H-M   'P 1'
#
loop_
_entity.id
_entity.type
_entity.pdbx_description
1 polymer ?
#
loop_
_entity_poly.entity_id
_entity_poly.type
_entity_poly.pdbx_seq_one_letter_code
_entity_poly.pdbx_strand_id
1 'polypeptide(L)'
;MWNFGIPYTLKHYIDVILQPKYLFRYTEKGPEGLVKNKKMIVITSRGGDYSTEQMKAYDFEEPYLRTAFGFTGITDITFINAQPMDMGLETQEQKIREAQNKARQAANNF
;
A
#
# COMPACT_ATOMS: atom_id res chain seq x y z
N MET A 1 1.86 -4.03 -8.73
CA MET A 1 2.18 -5.41 -8.34
C MET A 1 3.07 -6.11 -9.35
N TRP A 2 4.23 -6.58 -8.89
CA TRP A 2 5.11 -7.47 -9.63
C TRP A 2 5.23 -8.78 -8.86
N ASN A 3 4.92 -9.91 -9.50
CA ASN A 3 4.99 -11.24 -8.88
C ASN A 3 4.33 -11.28 -7.50
N PHE A 4 3.05 -10.89 -7.43
CA PHE A 4 2.22 -10.90 -6.22
C PHE A 4 2.58 -9.86 -5.13
N GLY A 5 3.67 -9.10 -5.29
CA GLY A 5 4.15 -8.15 -4.28
C GLY A 5 4.64 -6.82 -4.84
N ILE A 6 5.45 -6.13 -4.03
CA ILE A 6 6.08 -4.85 -4.37
C ILE A 6 7.40 -5.06 -5.17
N PRO A 7 7.81 -4.06 -5.98
CA PRO A 7 9.14 -4.06 -6.59
C PRO A 7 10.27 -4.16 -5.56
N TYR A 8 11.37 -4.85 -5.91
CA TYR A 8 12.53 -5.02 -5.04
C TYR A 8 13.17 -3.68 -4.63
N THR A 9 13.12 -2.66 -5.50
CA THR A 9 13.63 -1.31 -5.21
C THR A 9 12.82 -0.63 -4.10
N LEU A 10 11.50 -0.81 -4.09
CA LEU A 10 10.65 -0.30 -3.02
C LEU A 10 10.90 -1.06 -1.72
N LYS A 11 11.07 -2.39 -1.78
CA LYS A 11 11.43 -3.19 -0.61
C LYS A 11 12.75 -2.71 0.00
N HIS A 12 13.76 -2.46 -0.83
CA HIS A 12 15.04 -1.91 -0.39
C HIS A 12 14.88 -0.54 0.29
N TYR A 13 14.12 0.38 -0.30
CA TYR A 13 13.83 1.68 0.31
C TYR A 13 13.17 1.53 1.70
N ILE A 14 12.15 0.66 1.80
CA ILE A 14 11.46 0.39 3.07
C ILE A 14 12.44 -0.16 4.11
N ASP A 15 13.30 -1.11 3.74
CA ASP A 15 14.29 -1.69 4.65
C ASP A 15 15.31 -0.66 5.16
N VAL A 16 15.68 0.31 4.33
CA VAL A 16 16.60 1.39 4.71
C VAL A 16 15.97 2.34 5.74
N ILE A 17 14.68 2.68 5.58
CA ILE A 17 14.02 3.64 6.48
C ILE A 17 13.43 2.96 7.73
N LEU A 18 12.97 1.72 7.64
CA LEU A 18 12.32 0.98 8.73
C LEU A 18 13.37 0.40 9.68
N GLN A 19 14.08 1.28 10.38
CA GLN A 19 15.18 0.95 11.27
C GLN A 19 14.90 1.39 12.71
N PRO A 20 15.46 0.70 13.73
CA PRO A 20 15.36 1.13 15.11
C PRO A 20 15.90 2.55 15.28
N LYS A 21 15.22 3.35 16.10
CA LYS A 21 15.47 4.77 16.37
C LYS A 21 15.17 5.73 15.21
N TYR A 22 14.84 5.23 14.02
CA TYR A 22 14.36 6.05 12.89
C TYR A 22 12.83 6.07 12.86
N LEU A 23 12.21 4.93 12.53
CA LEU A 23 10.74 4.84 12.39
C LEU A 23 10.06 4.04 13.51
N PHE A 24 10.83 3.29 14.30
CA PHE A 24 10.33 2.60 15.49
C PHE A 24 11.43 2.55 16.57
N ARG A 25 11.07 2.24 17.81
CA ARG A 25 12.03 1.95 18.89
C ARG A 25 11.58 0.74 19.69
N TYR A 26 12.49 0.13 20.45
CA TYR A 26 12.13 -0.88 21.44
C TYR A 26 11.89 -0.22 22.80
N THR A 27 10.85 -0.69 23.48
CA THR A 27 10.49 -0.33 24.86
C THR A 27 10.34 -1.59 25.69
N GLU A 28 10.17 -1.46 27.01
CA GLU A 28 9.86 -2.60 27.89
C GLU A 28 8.57 -3.34 27.50
N LYS A 29 7.66 -2.68 26.78
CA LYS A 29 6.39 -3.25 26.30
C LYS A 29 6.49 -3.82 24.87
N GLY A 30 7.68 -3.82 24.26
CA GLY A 30 7.91 -4.23 22.88
C GLY A 30 8.16 -3.04 21.93
N PRO A 31 8.13 -3.28 20.60
CA PRO A 31 8.37 -2.25 19.60
C PRO A 31 7.26 -1.19 19.59
N GLU A 32 7.66 0.07 19.48
CA GLU A 32 6.78 1.23 19.38
C GLU A 32 7.09 2.00 18.10
N GLY A 33 6.09 2.17 17.24
CA GLY A 33 6.16 3.03 16.07
C GLY A 33 6.26 4.51 16.43
N LEU A 34 7.12 5.26 15.72
CA LEU A 34 7.41 6.67 15.99
C LEU A 34 6.64 7.64 15.08
N VAL A 35 6.06 7.17 13.98
CA VAL A 35 5.40 7.98 12.94
C VAL A 35 3.91 8.14 13.23
N LYS A 36 3.60 8.76 14.37
CA LYS A 36 2.21 8.93 14.84
C LYS A 36 1.54 10.15 14.20
N ASN A 37 0.20 10.13 14.16
CA ASN A 37 -0.63 11.23 13.65
C ASN A 37 -0.30 11.62 12.19
N LYS A 38 0.09 10.63 11.38
CA LYS A 38 0.34 10.80 9.95
C LYS A 38 -0.66 9.97 9.16
N LYS A 39 -1.04 10.50 8.01
CA LYS A 39 -1.81 9.81 6.99
C LYS A 39 -0.89 9.33 5.89
N MET A 40 -1.27 8.23 5.25
CA MET A 40 -0.58 7.70 4.08
C MET A 40 -1.59 7.31 3.00
N ILE A 41 -1.32 7.72 1.77
CA ILE A 41 -2.01 7.21 0.58
C ILE A 41 -1.04 6.30 -0.17
N VAL A 42 -1.48 5.09 -0.47
CA VAL A 42 -0.74 4.14 -1.31
C VAL A 42 -1.54 3.91 -2.59
N ILE A 43 -0.93 4.23 -3.72
CA ILE A 43 -1.53 4.03 -5.04
C ILE A 43 -0.80 2.89 -5.73
N THR A 44 -1.53 1.86 -6.16
CA THR A 44 -0.97 0.68 -6.82
C THR A 44 -1.72 0.38 -8.13
N SER A 45 -1.10 -0.43 -8.99
CA SER A 45 -1.75 -1.02 -10.16
C SER A 45 -1.48 -2.52 -10.22
N ARG A 46 -2.47 -3.31 -10.68
CA ARG A 46 -2.39 -4.77 -10.71
C ARG A 46 -3.00 -5.32 -12.00
N GLY A 47 -2.32 -6.28 -12.62
CA GLY A 47 -2.78 -6.91 -13.85
C GLY A 47 -4.12 -7.64 -13.67
N GLY A 48 -4.20 -8.50 -12.65
CA GLY A 48 -5.42 -9.22 -12.26
C GLY A 48 -6.27 -8.50 -11.22
N ASP A 49 -7.45 -9.05 -10.93
CA ASP A 49 -8.38 -8.58 -9.89
C ASP A 49 -8.15 -9.36 -8.58
N TYR A 50 -7.66 -8.66 -7.56
CA TYR A 50 -7.37 -9.19 -6.23
C TYR A 50 -8.44 -8.81 -5.19
N SER A 51 -9.61 -8.32 -5.63
CA SER A 51 -10.69 -7.95 -4.74
C SER A 51 -11.51 -9.15 -4.23
N THR A 52 -11.47 -10.27 -4.95
CA THR A 52 -12.18 -11.51 -4.58
C THR A 52 -11.46 -12.25 -3.45
N GLU A 53 -12.21 -12.99 -2.63
CA GLU A 53 -11.65 -13.68 -1.47
C GLU A 53 -10.57 -14.70 -1.85
N GLN A 54 -10.76 -15.39 -2.97
CA GLN A 54 -9.80 -16.35 -3.49
C GLN A 54 -8.51 -15.66 -3.95
N MET A 55 -8.62 -14.49 -4.58
CA MET A 55 -7.46 -13.78 -5.11
C MET A 55 -6.71 -13.00 -4.04
N LYS A 56 -7.37 -12.57 -2.95
CA LYS A 56 -6.71 -11.90 -1.81
C LYS A 56 -5.57 -12.74 -1.21
N ALA A 57 -5.67 -14.07 -1.23
CA ALA A 57 -4.59 -14.95 -0.77
C ALA A 57 -3.27 -14.78 -1.56
N TYR A 58 -3.34 -14.20 -2.76
CA TYR A 58 -2.21 -13.89 -3.63
C TYR A 58 -1.84 -12.41 -3.63
N ASP A 59 -2.45 -11.57 -2.77
CA ASP A 59 -2.04 -10.18 -2.58
C ASP A 59 -1.03 -10.08 -1.43
N PHE A 60 0.26 -10.07 -1.78
CA PHE A 60 1.34 -9.75 -0.84
C PHE A 60 1.78 -8.28 -0.94
N GLU A 61 1.11 -7.45 -1.75
CA GLU A 61 1.46 -6.05 -1.94
C GLU A 61 0.83 -5.17 -0.85
N GLU A 62 -0.50 -5.15 -0.77
CA GLU A 62 -1.21 -4.29 0.19
C GLU A 62 -1.04 -4.74 1.65
N PRO A 63 -1.22 -6.02 2.00
CA PRO A 63 -1.04 -6.48 3.38
C PRO A 63 0.38 -6.24 3.90
N TYR A 64 1.41 -6.42 3.07
CA TYR A 64 2.79 -6.13 3.43
C TYR A 64 2.98 -4.64 3.75
N LEU A 65 2.52 -3.74 2.88
CA LEU A 65 2.68 -2.30 3.06
C LEU A 65 1.88 -1.79 4.28
N ARG A 66 0.65 -2.29 4.49
CA ARG A 66 -0.13 -2.00 5.71
C ARG A 66 0.60 -2.45 6.97
N THR A 67 1.18 -3.64 6.95
CA THR A 67 1.93 -4.19 8.09
C THR A 67 3.18 -3.36 8.35
N ALA A 68 3.99 -3.10 7.32
CA ALA A 68 5.26 -2.39 7.44
C ALA A 68 5.07 -0.96 7.96
N PHE A 69 4.13 -0.19 7.39
CA PHE A 69 3.88 1.19 7.82
C PHE A 69 2.97 1.31 9.04
N GLY A 70 2.08 0.34 9.26
CA GLY A 70 1.34 0.22 10.52
C GLY A 70 2.29 0.00 11.70
N PHE A 71 3.31 -0.83 11.52
CA PHE A 71 4.36 -1.05 12.52
C PHE A 71 5.13 0.23 12.87
N THR A 72 5.34 1.15 11.91
CA THR A 72 5.97 2.44 12.19
C THR A 72 5.05 3.44 12.88
N GLY A 73 3.76 3.13 13.05
CA GLY A 73 2.78 3.95 13.76
C GLY A 73 1.78 4.68 12.85
N ILE A 74 1.82 4.45 11.54
CA ILE A 74 0.87 5.05 10.58
C ILE A 74 -0.38 4.17 10.55
N THR A 75 -1.45 4.60 11.21
CA THR A 75 -2.71 3.84 11.28
C THR A 75 -3.75 4.30 10.27
N ASP A 76 -3.65 5.52 9.75
CA ASP A 76 -4.52 6.05 8.70
C ASP A 76 -3.87 5.83 7.34
N ILE A 77 -4.11 4.63 6.76
CA ILE A 77 -3.58 4.24 5.45
C ILE A 77 -4.72 3.98 4.48
N THR A 78 -4.83 4.85 3.46
CA THR A 78 -5.77 4.71 2.35
C THR A 78 -5.09 4.06 1.15
N PHE A 79 -5.70 3.00 0.61
CA PHE A 79 -5.23 2.35 -0.61
C PHE A 79 -6.12 2.69 -1.80
N ILE A 80 -5.49 2.96 -2.94
CA ILE A 80 -6.13 3.16 -4.23
C ILE A 80 -5.49 2.17 -5.21
N ASN A 81 -6.18 1.06 -5.45
CA ASN A 81 -5.69 0.01 -6.34
C ASN A 81 -6.39 0.11 -7.70
N ALA A 82 -5.63 0.39 -8.75
CA ALA A 82 -6.10 0.31 -10.14
C ALA A 82 -6.00 -1.16 -10.61
N GLN A 83 -7.14 -1.85 -10.72
CA GLN A 83 -7.21 -3.25 -11.12
C GLN A 83 -8.61 -3.64 -11.65
N PRO A 84 -8.72 -4.65 -12.53
CA PRO A 84 -7.62 -5.33 -13.24
C PRO A 84 -7.13 -4.52 -14.45
N MET A 85 -5.82 -4.48 -14.67
CA MET A 85 -5.18 -3.70 -15.74
C MET A 85 -4.94 -4.48 -17.05
N ASP A 86 -4.99 -5.82 -17.01
CA ASP A 86 -4.63 -6.68 -18.15
C ASP A 86 -5.85 -7.36 -18.81
N MET A 87 -7.08 -6.97 -18.42
CA MET A 87 -8.34 -7.52 -18.92
C MET A 87 -8.89 -6.77 -20.16
N GLY A 88 -8.01 -6.20 -20.98
CA GLY A 88 -8.34 -5.43 -22.18
C GLY A 88 -8.39 -3.91 -21.98
N LEU A 89 -8.26 -3.17 -23.08
CA LEU A 89 -8.11 -1.69 -23.08
C LEU A 89 -9.30 -0.96 -22.47
N GLU A 90 -10.53 -1.38 -22.76
CA GLU A 90 -11.73 -0.74 -22.21
C GLU A 90 -11.78 -0.84 -20.68
N THR A 91 -11.57 -2.05 -20.15
CA THR A 91 -11.46 -2.29 -18.70
C THR A 91 -10.33 -1.48 -18.09
N GLN A 92 -9.16 -1.49 -18.73
CA GLN A 92 -7.98 -0.75 -18.27
C GLN A 92 -8.27 0.75 -18.15
N GLU A 93 -8.83 1.37 -19.18
CA GLU A 93 -9.18 2.79 -19.16
C GLU A 93 -10.23 3.12 -18.09
N GLN A 94 -11.25 2.27 -17.95
CA GLN A 94 -12.25 2.44 -16.91
C GLN A 94 -11.62 2.42 -15.52
N LYS A 95 -10.75 1.43 -15.24
CA LYS A 95 -10.08 1.29 -13.94
C LYS A 95 -9.08 2.40 -13.64
N ILE A 96 -8.40 2.93 -14.67
CA ILE A 96 -7.60 4.15 -14.53
C ILE A 96 -8.48 5.33 -14.14
N ARG A 97 -9.61 5.57 -14.83
CA ARG A 97 -10.54 6.67 -14.52
C ARG A 97 -11.09 6.56 -13.09
N GLU A 98 -11.50 5.37 -12.67
CA GLU A 98 -11.96 5.11 -11.29
C GLU A 98 -10.87 5.42 -10.25
N ALA A 99 -9.63 4.95 -10.49
CA ALA A 99 -8.50 5.20 -9.59
C ALA A 99 -8.12 6.69 -9.52
N GLN A 100 -8.12 7.39 -10.65
CA GLN A 100 -7.88 8.83 -10.71
C GLN A 100 -8.94 9.63 -9.93
N ASN A 101 -10.21 9.24 -10.05
CA ASN A 101 -11.29 9.88 -9.30
C ASN A 101 -11.13 9.68 -7.79
N LYS A 102 -10.83 8.46 -7.35
CA LYS A 102 -10.52 8.17 -5.94
C LYS A 102 -9.31 8.96 -5.45
N ALA A 103 -8.25 9.09 -6.26
CA ALA A 103 -7.06 9.87 -5.92
C ALA A 103 -7.37 11.36 -5.76
N ARG A 104 -8.17 11.94 -6.65
CA ARG A 104 -8.62 13.34 -6.53
C ARG A 104 -9.46 13.56 -5.28
N GLN A 105 -10.37 12.64 -4.96
CA GLN A 105 -11.17 12.71 -3.74
C GLN A 105 -10.32 12.59 -2.47
N ALA A 106 -9.37 11.66 -2.45
CA ALA A 106 -8.44 11.50 -1.33
C ALA A 106 -7.57 12.75 -1.14
N ALA A 107 -7.09 13.36 -2.23
CA ALA A 107 -6.28 14.58 -2.18
C ALA A 107 -7.01 15.78 -1.57
N ASN A 108 -8.34 15.90 -1.75
CA ASN A 108 -9.11 16.99 -1.15
C ASN A 108 -9.17 16.93 0.39
N ASN A 109 -8.91 15.76 0.98
CA ASN A 109 -9.05 15.50 2.41
C ASN A 109 -7.74 15.01 3.05
N PHE A 110 -6.61 15.09 2.35
CA PHE A 110 -5.32 14.56 2.81
C PHE A 110 -4.66 15.50 3.83
#